data_AF-A0AAV9D9N3-F1
#
_entry.id   AF-A0AAV9D9N3-F1
#
_cell.length_a   1.000
_cell.length_b   1.000
_cell.length_c   1.000
_cell.angle_alpha   90.00
_cell.angle_beta   90.00
_cell.angle_gamma   90.00
#
_symmetry.space_group_name_H-M   'P 1'
#
loop_
_entity.id
_entity.type
_entity.pdbx_description
1 polymer ?
#
loop_
_entity_poly.entity_id
_entity_poly.type
_entity_poly.pdbx_seq_one_letter_code
_entity_poly.pdbx_strand_id
1 'polypeptide(L)'
;MEARVETLLAEDPMNFYSWTSLLAEAEKAFHNDIQQLSLVYDSFLSKFPLCYAYWRKYASHKARLCTIDKVIEVHERAVQSATYSVDVWVDYCGSAMLLFDDLADVRRLFERGLSFVGKDYMCHLLWDKYIEFEHSLKQWSQLAHIYVRTLMFPSKKLHCYYKSLKNLVAVFDEEMPLEDGGASISSETDWNCETALMAYEDYVSAGVVDDLLDLLAGSSEQKSLKKYVSIGEHVYNKASELEAKIHCFESRIKRHFFHVVPIDDKQLENWHQYLDFVEKQGDFDWIVKLYERCLIPCANYPEFWIRYVELVESKGGREIADFALRRAAELFPKGVHAIHVLCARFKEQIRDISGARAFLPQCGVDLASDFLHNVTREANMERRLGNVEAASMIYENAIKMAKDKQKMEILAALYIRFSKFTYVVSGNAEAARDILIKGIKYLPQCKSLIKIFLLACAIRIVKKFQIYFWSFWTFLEPFMKSTRHMIVM
;
A
#
# COMPACT_ATOMS: atom_id res chain seq x y z
N MET A 1 14.78 9.35 31.69
CA MET A 1 14.20 8.41 30.71
C MET A 1 14.99 8.37 29.42
N GLU A 2 15.55 9.49 28.98
CA GLU A 2 16.39 9.63 27.79
C GLU A 2 17.40 8.50 27.56
N ALA A 3 18.29 8.21 28.51
CA ALA A 3 19.25 7.11 28.37
C ALA A 3 18.60 5.75 28.07
N ARG A 4 17.42 5.45 28.64
CA ARG A 4 16.70 4.18 28.38
C ARG A 4 16.08 4.14 26.99
N VAL A 5 15.59 5.29 26.51
CA VAL A 5 15.10 5.43 25.13
C VAL A 5 16.25 5.22 24.15
N GLU A 6 17.41 5.84 24.40
CA GLU A 6 18.61 5.66 23.58
C GLU A 6 19.09 4.21 23.57
N THR A 7 19.10 3.53 24.73
CA THR A 7 19.43 2.10 24.81
C THR A 7 18.48 1.26 23.96
N LEU A 8 17.16 1.45 24.08
CA LEU A 8 16.20 0.69 23.25
C LEU A 8 16.35 0.98 21.76
N LEU A 9 16.62 2.22 21.38
CA LEU A 9 16.85 2.59 19.98
C LEU A 9 18.11 1.93 19.40
N ALA A 10 19.15 1.76 20.23
CA ALA A 10 20.42 1.17 19.82
C ALA A 10 20.37 -0.37 19.77
N GLU A 11 19.76 -1.00 20.77
CA GLU A 11 19.81 -2.45 20.95
C GLU A 11 18.69 -3.19 20.21
N ASP A 12 17.43 -2.78 20.42
CA ASP A 12 16.27 -3.51 19.89
C ASP A 12 15.07 -2.58 19.60
N PRO A 13 15.18 -1.70 18.59
CA PRO A 13 14.20 -0.66 18.31
C PRO A 13 12.83 -1.21 17.86
N MET A 14 12.77 -2.47 17.41
CA MET A 14 11.54 -3.11 16.91
C MET A 14 10.85 -3.98 17.98
N ASN A 15 11.32 -3.96 19.23
CA ASN A 15 10.72 -4.70 20.32
C ASN A 15 9.52 -3.97 20.93
N PHE A 16 8.34 -4.30 20.42
CA PHE A 16 7.10 -3.69 20.87
C PHE A 16 6.88 -3.81 22.38
N TYR A 17 7.12 -4.97 22.98
CA TYR A 17 6.86 -5.19 24.40
C TYR A 17 7.75 -4.32 25.30
N SER A 18 9.04 -4.20 24.97
CA SER A 18 9.97 -3.31 25.66
C SER A 18 9.50 -1.85 25.62
N TRP A 19 9.03 -1.38 24.47
CA TRP A 19 8.46 -0.04 24.35
C TRP A 19 7.19 0.15 25.18
N THR A 20 6.27 -0.81 25.14
CA THR A 20 5.02 -0.70 25.91
C THR A 20 5.26 -0.70 27.42
N SER A 21 6.25 -1.45 27.90
CA SER A 21 6.68 -1.39 29.31
C SER A 21 7.25 -0.02 29.66
N LEU A 22 8.13 0.52 28.81
CA LEU A 22 8.72 1.83 29.03
C LEU A 22 7.65 2.95 29.04
N LEU A 23 6.66 2.88 28.16
CA LEU A 23 5.53 3.81 28.14
C LEU A 23 4.71 3.74 29.43
N ALA A 24 4.35 2.53 29.90
CA ALA A 24 3.61 2.37 31.15
C ALA A 24 4.37 2.91 32.37
N GLU A 25 5.68 2.69 32.41
CA GLU A 25 6.55 3.26 33.45
C GLU A 25 6.64 4.79 33.35
N ALA A 26 6.75 5.34 32.14
CA ALA A 26 6.80 6.78 31.92
C ALA A 26 5.48 7.46 32.31
N GLU A 27 4.33 6.89 31.93
CA GLU A 27 3.00 7.37 32.33
C GLU A 27 2.85 7.40 33.85
N LYS A 28 3.40 6.42 34.56
CA LYS A 28 3.35 6.33 36.02
C LYS A 28 4.30 7.30 36.72
N ALA A 29 5.54 7.40 36.25
CA ALA A 29 6.59 8.18 36.90
C ALA A 29 6.55 9.68 36.54
N PHE A 30 6.11 10.02 35.33
CA PHE A 30 6.18 11.36 34.75
C PHE A 30 4.81 11.90 34.35
N HIS A 31 3.76 11.55 35.08
CA HIS A 31 2.38 11.87 34.73
C HIS A 31 2.12 13.37 34.47
N ASN A 32 2.88 14.28 35.07
CA ASN A 32 2.75 15.73 34.88
C ASN A 32 3.93 16.36 34.11
N ASP A 33 4.89 15.56 33.65
CA ASP A 33 6.04 16.03 32.88
C ASP A 33 5.85 15.68 31.40
N ILE A 34 5.30 16.65 30.67
CA ILE A 34 5.01 16.46 29.25
C ILE A 34 6.27 16.34 28.40
N GLN A 35 7.43 16.84 28.85
CA GLN A 35 8.66 16.72 28.08
C GLN A 35 9.13 15.27 28.07
N GLN A 36 9.15 14.62 29.23
CA GLN A 36 9.51 13.20 29.33
C GLN A 36 8.47 12.31 28.63
N LEU A 37 7.17 12.60 28.76
CA LEU A 37 6.14 11.85 28.04
C LEU A 37 6.29 12.00 26.52
N SER A 38 6.50 13.23 26.02
CA SER A 38 6.69 13.48 24.58
C SER A 38 7.88 12.71 24.05
N LEU A 39 9.02 12.72 24.75
CA LEU A 39 10.21 11.98 24.35
C LEU A 39 9.94 10.49 24.13
N VAL A 40 9.25 9.84 25.07
CA VAL A 40 8.96 8.39 24.97
C VAL A 40 7.92 8.11 23.90
N TYR A 41 6.85 8.91 23.83
CA TYR A 41 5.78 8.75 22.84
C TYR A 41 6.27 9.02 21.41
N ASP A 42 7.00 10.11 21.17
CA ASP A 42 7.55 10.44 19.85
C ASP A 42 8.53 9.36 19.38
N SER A 43 9.36 8.83 20.29
CA SER A 43 10.29 7.73 19.98
C SER A 43 9.55 6.44 19.62
N PHE A 44 8.55 6.04 20.41
CA PHE A 44 7.76 4.85 20.14
C PHE A 44 6.98 4.95 18.82
N LEU A 45 6.28 6.07 18.60
CA LEU A 45 5.44 6.27 17.43
C LEU A 45 6.26 6.45 16.14
N SER A 46 7.54 6.84 16.24
CA SER A 46 8.48 6.78 15.11
C SER A 46 8.77 5.36 14.63
N LYS A 47 8.58 4.35 15.50
CA LYS A 47 8.80 2.92 15.18
C LYS A 47 7.50 2.18 14.91
N PHE A 48 6.42 2.56 15.60
CA PHE A 48 5.11 1.95 15.48
C PHE A 48 4.02 2.98 15.11
N PRO A 49 4.11 3.62 13.93
CA PRO A 49 3.23 4.72 13.54
C PRO A 49 1.75 4.31 13.42
N LEU A 50 1.46 3.04 13.13
CA LEU A 50 0.10 2.51 12.95
C LEU A 50 -0.63 2.18 14.27
N CYS A 51 0.01 2.36 15.42
CA CYS A 51 -0.55 2.10 16.74
C CYS A 51 -1.48 3.23 17.22
N TYR A 52 -2.65 3.38 16.59
CA TYR A 52 -3.59 4.50 16.84
C TYR A 52 -3.94 4.71 18.33
N ALA A 53 -4.09 3.64 19.10
CA ALA A 53 -4.46 3.75 20.51
C ALA A 53 -3.43 4.56 21.33
N TYR A 54 -2.16 4.54 20.93
CA TYR A 54 -1.10 5.32 21.56
C TYR A 54 -1.10 6.78 21.08
N TRP A 55 -1.44 7.05 19.83
CA TRP A 55 -1.72 8.42 19.37
C TRP A 55 -2.84 9.07 20.19
N ARG A 56 -3.93 8.34 20.43
CA ARG A 56 -5.04 8.82 21.28
C ARG A 56 -4.60 9.14 22.70
N LYS A 57 -3.85 8.23 23.33
CA LYS A 57 -3.30 8.48 24.67
C LYS A 57 -2.38 9.70 24.70
N TYR A 58 -1.52 9.82 23.69
CA TYR A 58 -0.60 10.95 23.59
C TYR A 58 -1.33 12.28 23.45
N ALA A 59 -2.33 12.34 22.57
CA ALA A 59 -3.20 13.50 22.42
C ALA A 59 -3.92 13.85 23.73
N SER A 60 -4.39 12.85 24.47
CA SER A 60 -5.04 13.04 25.79
C SER A 60 -4.07 13.61 26.84
N HIS A 61 -2.82 13.16 26.87
CA HIS A 61 -1.78 13.74 27.73
C HIS A 61 -1.48 15.20 27.35
N LYS A 62 -1.40 15.50 26.05
CA LYS A 62 -1.17 16.87 25.55
C LYS A 62 -2.36 17.78 25.85
N ALA A 63 -3.59 17.31 25.71
CA ALA A 63 -4.78 18.08 26.05
C ALA A 63 -4.83 18.46 27.54
N ARG A 64 -4.29 17.60 28.42
CA ARG A 64 -4.21 17.89 29.86
C ARG A 64 -3.07 18.85 30.24
N LEU A 65 -1.97 18.86 29.49
CA LEU A 65 -0.71 19.49 29.92
C LEU A 65 -0.20 20.60 28.98
N CYS A 66 -0.86 20.85 27.84
CA CYS A 66 -0.40 21.78 26.82
C CYS A 66 -1.55 22.61 26.24
N THR A 67 -1.21 23.52 25.32
CA THR A 67 -2.15 24.32 24.54
C THR A 67 -2.82 23.47 23.45
N ILE A 68 -3.95 23.97 22.94
CA ILE A 68 -4.75 23.33 21.89
C ILE A 68 -3.89 23.06 20.64
N ASP A 69 -3.02 24.00 20.25
CA ASP A 69 -2.12 23.84 19.09
C ASP A 69 -1.26 22.56 19.17
N LYS A 70 -0.80 22.20 20.38
CA LYS A 70 0.00 21.00 20.60
C LYS A 70 -0.81 19.72 20.55
N VAL A 71 -2.11 19.78 20.83
CA VAL A 71 -3.04 18.66 20.64
C VAL A 71 -3.29 18.47 19.15
N ILE A 72 -3.55 19.55 18.42
CA ILE A 72 -3.73 19.54 16.97
C ILE A 72 -2.50 18.96 16.27
N GLU A 73 -1.29 19.39 16.66
CA GLU A 73 -0.02 18.88 16.10
C GLU A 73 0.11 17.35 16.24
N VAL A 74 -0.35 16.79 17.36
CA VAL A 74 -0.31 15.34 17.58
C VAL A 74 -1.33 14.61 16.72
N HIS A 75 -2.55 15.16 16.58
CA HIS A 75 -3.56 14.58 15.70
C HIS A 75 -3.17 14.65 14.22
N GLU A 76 -2.58 15.77 13.76
CA GLU A 76 -2.09 15.90 12.38
C GLU A 76 -0.99 14.87 12.07
N ARG A 77 -0.06 14.65 13.00
CA ARG A 77 0.93 13.57 12.87
C ARG A 77 0.29 12.18 12.87
N ALA A 78 -0.76 11.97 13.65
CA ALA A 78 -1.49 10.70 13.69
C ALA A 78 -2.20 10.42 12.36
N VAL A 79 -2.93 11.38 11.78
CA VAL A 79 -3.59 11.21 10.47
C VAL A 79 -2.59 11.13 9.33
N GLN A 80 -1.40 11.73 9.45
CA GLN A 80 -0.34 11.53 8.46
C GLN A 80 0.24 10.11 8.53
N SER A 81 0.35 9.55 9.73
CA SER A 81 0.91 8.22 9.97
C SER A 81 -0.04 7.08 9.62
N ALA A 82 -1.33 7.26 9.87
CA ALA A 82 -2.37 6.25 9.70
C ALA A 82 -3.63 6.85 9.05
N THR A 83 -3.45 7.48 7.88
CA THR A 83 -4.49 8.25 7.16
C THR A 83 -5.77 7.47 6.89
N TYR A 84 -5.68 6.16 6.69
CA TYR A 84 -6.84 5.30 6.38
C TYR A 84 -7.41 4.60 7.62
N SER A 85 -7.00 5.01 8.83
CA SER A 85 -7.58 4.50 10.08
C SER A 85 -8.81 5.32 10.47
N VAL A 86 -9.98 4.67 10.48
CA VAL A 86 -11.23 5.29 10.95
C VAL A 86 -11.08 5.81 12.39
N ASP A 87 -10.47 5.03 13.28
CA ASP A 87 -10.33 5.38 14.69
C ASP A 87 -9.53 6.69 14.90
N VAL A 88 -8.47 6.91 14.11
CA VAL A 88 -7.67 8.16 14.21
C VAL A 88 -8.51 9.38 13.85
N TRP A 89 -9.33 9.29 12.80
CA TRP A 89 -10.22 10.38 12.40
C TRP A 89 -11.35 10.61 13.40
N VAL A 90 -11.91 9.54 13.98
CA VAL A 90 -12.93 9.62 15.03
C VAL A 90 -12.36 10.36 16.26
N ASP A 91 -11.15 10.01 16.70
CA ASP A 91 -10.50 10.66 17.83
C ASP A 91 -10.17 12.14 17.53
N TYR A 92 -9.72 12.45 16.31
CA TYR A 92 -9.40 13.82 15.92
C TYR A 92 -10.65 14.69 15.80
N CYS A 93 -11.67 14.23 15.06
CA CYS A 93 -12.93 14.98 14.92
C CYS A 93 -13.64 15.13 16.27
N GLY A 94 -13.61 14.10 17.12
CA GLY A 94 -14.14 14.19 18.48
C GLY A 94 -13.44 15.24 19.33
N SER A 95 -12.12 15.38 19.18
CA SER A 95 -11.36 16.44 19.86
C SER A 95 -11.62 17.82 19.23
N ALA A 96 -11.75 17.92 17.91
CA ALA A 96 -12.09 19.17 17.21
C ALA A 96 -13.47 19.70 17.63
N MET A 97 -14.47 18.83 17.79
CA MET A 97 -15.80 19.20 18.31
C MET A 97 -15.76 19.88 19.69
N LEU A 98 -14.73 19.62 20.49
CA LEU A 98 -14.57 20.17 21.84
C LEU A 98 -13.62 21.37 21.88
N LEU A 99 -12.65 21.42 20.97
CA LEU A 99 -11.51 22.34 21.03
C LEU A 99 -11.57 23.48 20.01
N PHE A 100 -12.32 23.32 18.91
CA PHE A 100 -12.35 24.32 17.84
C PHE A 100 -13.49 25.29 18.07
N ASP A 101 -13.21 26.58 17.90
CA ASP A 101 -14.22 27.63 18.02
C ASP A 101 -15.09 27.75 16.75
N ASP A 102 -14.49 27.53 15.57
CA ASP A 102 -15.19 27.63 14.28
C ASP A 102 -15.82 26.28 13.87
N LEU A 103 -17.15 26.26 13.80
CA LEU A 103 -17.93 25.11 13.35
C LEU A 103 -17.66 24.74 11.89
N ALA A 104 -17.26 25.70 11.04
CA ALA A 104 -16.88 25.42 9.67
C ALA A 104 -15.59 24.60 9.59
N ASP A 105 -14.63 24.83 10.48
CA ASP A 105 -13.39 24.05 10.54
C ASP A 105 -13.65 22.63 11.02
N VAL A 106 -14.56 22.43 11.98
CA VAL A 106 -15.01 21.10 12.40
C VAL A 106 -15.62 20.32 11.22
N ARG A 107 -16.51 20.96 10.44
CA ARG A 107 -17.09 20.34 9.24
C ARG A 107 -16.03 20.00 8.20
N ARG A 108 -15.11 20.94 7.90
CA ARG A 108 -13.99 20.69 6.97
C ARG A 108 -13.14 19.51 7.40
N LEU A 109 -12.94 19.33 8.71
CA LEU A 109 -12.18 18.20 9.22
C LEU A 109 -12.93 16.87 9.04
N PHE A 110 -14.24 16.83 9.29
CA PHE A 110 -15.07 15.66 8.99
C PHE A 110 -15.01 15.31 7.50
N GLU A 111 -15.16 16.28 6.61
CA GLU A 111 -15.08 16.08 5.16
C GLU A 111 -13.70 15.55 4.73
N ARG A 112 -12.62 16.12 5.29
CA ARG A 112 -11.26 15.62 5.04
C ARG A 112 -11.13 14.17 5.48
N GLY A 113 -11.60 13.80 6.67
CA GLY A 113 -11.55 12.40 7.12
C GLY A 113 -12.34 11.45 6.22
N LEU A 114 -13.57 11.84 5.87
CA LEU A 114 -14.45 11.06 5.00
C LEU A 114 -13.90 10.90 3.58
N SER A 115 -13.09 11.83 3.08
CA SER A 115 -12.41 11.67 1.78
C SER A 115 -11.46 10.46 1.76
N PHE A 116 -10.87 10.10 2.90
CA PHE A 116 -9.98 8.94 3.05
C PHE A 116 -10.72 7.68 3.47
N VAL A 117 -11.55 7.76 4.51
CA VAL A 117 -12.16 6.59 5.14
C VAL A 117 -13.63 6.37 4.76
N GLY A 118 -14.22 7.20 3.91
CA GLY A 118 -15.65 7.12 3.58
C GLY A 118 -16.09 5.80 2.94
N LYS A 119 -15.19 5.09 2.25
CA LYS A 119 -15.42 3.73 1.70
C LYS A 119 -14.95 2.59 2.62
N ASP A 120 -14.56 2.87 3.86
CA ASP A 120 -14.28 1.84 4.87
C ASP A 120 -15.61 1.29 5.42
N TYR A 121 -15.75 -0.02 5.55
CA TYR A 121 -16.96 -0.62 6.12
C TYR A 121 -17.25 -0.16 7.56
N MET A 122 -16.21 0.22 8.32
CA MET A 122 -16.28 0.75 9.67
C MET A 122 -16.43 2.29 9.72
N CYS A 123 -16.55 2.98 8.58
CA CYS A 123 -16.70 4.44 8.52
C CYS A 123 -17.91 4.99 9.28
N HIS A 124 -18.89 4.13 9.60
CA HIS A 124 -20.04 4.45 10.45
C HIS A 124 -19.63 5.09 11.79
N LEU A 125 -18.46 4.76 12.35
CA LEU A 125 -17.99 5.37 13.59
C LEU A 125 -17.74 6.89 13.43
N LEU A 126 -17.26 7.32 12.26
CA LEU A 126 -17.04 8.73 11.96
C LEU A 126 -18.35 9.41 11.56
N TRP A 127 -19.20 8.73 10.78
CA TRP A 127 -20.53 9.23 10.44
C TRP A 127 -21.41 9.45 11.66
N ASP A 128 -21.40 8.53 12.63
CA ASP A 128 -22.15 8.66 13.89
C ASP A 128 -21.73 9.93 14.64
N LYS A 129 -20.43 10.25 14.66
CA LYS A 129 -19.90 11.49 15.25
C LYS A 129 -20.32 12.72 14.47
N TYR A 130 -20.32 12.64 13.14
CA TYR A 130 -20.74 13.78 12.33
C TYR A 130 -22.25 14.06 12.47
N ILE A 131 -23.06 13.00 12.52
CA ILE A 131 -24.49 13.07 12.79
C ILE A 131 -24.74 13.64 14.20
N GLU A 132 -24.02 13.18 15.23
CA GLU A 132 -24.12 13.71 16.60
C GLU A 132 -23.82 15.22 16.62
N PHE A 133 -22.77 15.65 15.90
CA PHE A 133 -22.40 17.05 15.77
C PHE A 133 -23.50 17.90 15.12
N GLU A 134 -23.97 17.56 13.92
CA GLU A 134 -25.01 18.38 13.25
C GLU A 134 -26.36 18.32 13.96
N HIS A 135 -26.69 17.19 14.59
CA HIS A 135 -27.88 17.07 15.41
C HIS A 135 -27.81 17.98 16.64
N SER A 136 -26.64 18.09 17.30
CA SER A 136 -26.45 19.01 18.43
C SER A 136 -26.63 20.49 18.03
N LEU A 137 -26.29 20.82 16.78
CA LEU A 137 -26.49 22.14 16.17
C LEU A 137 -27.89 22.36 15.59
N LYS A 138 -28.75 21.33 15.63
CA LYS A 138 -30.10 21.31 15.03
C LYS A 138 -30.12 21.70 13.54
N GLN A 139 -29.06 21.35 12.80
CA GLN A 139 -28.95 21.64 11.37
C GLN A 139 -29.60 20.52 10.54
N TRP A 140 -30.94 20.54 10.49
CA TRP A 140 -31.74 19.46 9.89
C TRP A 140 -31.48 19.24 8.40
N SER A 141 -31.21 20.30 7.64
CA SER A 141 -30.87 20.21 6.22
C SER A 141 -29.55 19.49 5.99
N GLN A 142 -28.53 19.81 6.78
CA GLN A 142 -27.25 19.11 6.73
C GLN A 142 -27.37 17.66 7.19
N LEU A 143 -28.21 17.41 8.19
CA LEU A 143 -28.46 16.05 8.66
C LEU A 143 -29.15 15.19 7.58
N ALA A 144 -30.13 15.74 6.85
CA ALA A 144 -30.75 15.07 5.71
C ALA A 144 -29.71 14.75 4.62
N HIS A 145 -28.84 15.71 4.32
CA HIS A 145 -27.75 15.53 3.37
C HIS A 145 -26.78 14.41 3.79
N ILE A 146 -26.36 14.41 5.06
CA ILE A 146 -25.47 13.39 5.62
C ILE A 146 -26.12 12.00 5.55
N TYR A 147 -27.41 11.87 5.87
CA TYR A 147 -28.09 10.57 5.78
C TYR A 147 -28.06 10.00 4.37
N VAL A 148 -28.32 10.79 3.33
CA VAL A 148 -28.18 10.31 1.93
C VAL A 148 -26.74 9.89 1.64
N ARG A 149 -25.74 10.67 2.08
CA ARG A 149 -24.33 10.34 1.89
C ARG A 149 -23.90 9.04 2.56
N THR A 150 -24.40 8.77 3.76
CA THR A 150 -24.11 7.51 4.47
C THR A 150 -24.60 6.26 3.73
N LEU A 151 -25.52 6.43 2.77
CA LEU A 151 -26.09 5.37 1.95
C LEU A 151 -25.41 5.23 0.58
N MET A 152 -24.45 6.10 0.24
CA MET A 152 -23.74 6.06 -1.05
C MET A 152 -22.78 4.86 -1.15
N PHE A 153 -22.32 4.34 -0.03
CA PHE A 153 -21.39 3.22 0.03
C PHE A 153 -21.72 2.27 1.19
N PRO A 154 -21.48 0.95 1.05
CA PRO A 154 -21.73 0.00 2.13
C PRO A 154 -20.96 0.34 3.42
N SER A 155 -21.68 0.35 4.54
CA SER A 155 -21.11 0.42 5.88
C SER A 155 -21.83 -0.56 6.80
N LYS A 156 -21.22 -0.89 7.94
CA LYS A 156 -21.81 -1.79 8.94
C LYS A 156 -23.19 -1.35 9.45
N LYS A 157 -23.48 -0.05 9.41
CA LYS A 157 -24.76 0.55 9.85
C LYS A 157 -25.66 0.98 8.69
N LEU A 158 -25.39 0.55 7.44
CA LEU A 158 -26.15 0.94 6.25
C LEU A 158 -27.67 0.88 6.45
N HIS A 159 -28.20 -0.26 6.88
CA HIS A 159 -29.64 -0.45 7.10
C HIS A 159 -30.18 0.43 8.25
N CYS A 160 -29.37 0.70 9.27
CA CYS A 160 -29.74 1.60 10.36
C CYS A 160 -29.87 3.04 9.86
N TYR A 161 -28.93 3.52 9.03
CA TYR A 161 -29.01 4.85 8.46
C TYR A 161 -30.20 5.02 7.52
N TYR A 162 -30.53 4.00 6.74
CA TYR A 162 -31.71 4.04 5.88
C TYR A 162 -33.01 4.12 6.70
N LYS A 163 -33.09 3.38 7.81
CA LYS A 163 -34.20 3.51 8.76
C LYS A 163 -34.26 4.91 9.37
N SER A 164 -33.12 5.48 9.78
CA SER A 164 -33.05 6.84 10.32
C SER A 164 -33.48 7.89 9.30
N LEU A 165 -33.11 7.73 8.02
CA LEU A 165 -33.58 8.58 6.92
C LEU A 165 -35.11 8.55 6.82
N LYS A 166 -35.73 7.36 6.86
CA LYS A 166 -37.19 7.22 6.84
C LYS A 166 -37.87 7.82 8.07
N ASN A 167 -37.26 7.69 9.24
CA ASN A 167 -37.79 8.29 10.46
C ASN A 167 -37.74 9.83 10.41
N LEU A 168 -36.66 10.40 9.87
CA LEU A 168 -36.51 11.85 9.70
C LEU A 168 -37.60 12.41 8.78
N VAL A 169 -37.92 11.67 7.71
CA VAL A 169 -39.03 12.00 6.80
C VAL A 169 -40.38 11.97 7.53
N ALA A 170 -40.63 10.95 8.35
CA ALA A 170 -41.88 10.83 9.10
C ALA A 170 -42.05 11.98 10.12
N VAL A 171 -40.96 12.43 10.77
CA VAL A 171 -41.01 13.60 11.67
C VAL A 171 -41.39 14.87 10.90
N PHE A 172 -40.83 15.08 9.71
CA PHE A 172 -41.21 16.23 8.88
C PHE A 172 -42.65 16.15 8.36
N ASP A 173 -43.16 14.95 8.07
CA ASP A 173 -44.57 14.74 7.70
C ASP A 173 -45.52 15.00 8.89
N GLU A 174 -45.14 14.67 10.13
CA GLU A 174 -45.98 14.84 11.34
C GLU A 174 -46.03 16.29 11.86
N GLU A 175 -44.94 17.06 11.74
CA GLU A 175 -44.91 18.47 12.16
C GLU A 175 -45.73 19.41 11.25
N MET A 176 -46.28 18.91 10.12
CA MET A 176 -46.96 19.71 9.09
C MET A 176 -48.30 19.09 8.64
N PRO A 177 -49.40 19.24 9.42
CA PRO A 177 -50.72 18.76 9.02
C PRO A 177 -51.30 19.58 7.84
N LEU A 178 -51.83 18.86 6.86
CA LEU A 178 -52.51 19.35 5.65
C LEU A 178 -53.43 20.57 5.88
N GLU A 179 -53.16 21.69 5.21
CA GLU A 179 -54.25 22.54 4.71
C GLU A 179 -54.71 21.96 3.36
N ASP A 180 -55.94 21.45 3.36
CA ASP A 180 -56.64 20.91 2.20
C ASP A 180 -56.87 22.04 1.17
N GLY A 181 -55.93 22.17 0.24
CA GLY A 181 -55.97 23.12 -0.86
C GLY A 181 -55.70 22.41 -2.18
N GLY A 182 -56.74 21.83 -2.76
CA GLY A 182 -56.69 21.13 -4.04
C GLY A 182 -56.08 21.97 -5.16
N ALA A 183 -54.97 21.48 -5.71
CA ALA A 183 -54.57 21.76 -7.08
C ALA A 183 -53.69 20.60 -7.58
N SER A 184 -54.34 19.66 -8.26
CA SER A 184 -53.71 18.66 -9.11
C SER A 184 -52.91 19.35 -10.22
N ILE A 185 -51.60 19.50 -10.01
CA ILE A 185 -50.64 19.76 -11.09
C ILE A 185 -49.84 18.48 -11.32
N SER A 186 -50.37 17.71 -12.26
CA SER A 186 -49.67 16.71 -13.05
C SER A 186 -48.70 17.43 -13.99
N SER A 187 -47.44 17.50 -13.60
CA SER A 187 -46.34 17.46 -14.55
C SER A 187 -45.31 16.49 -13.97
N GLU A 188 -45.45 15.22 -14.33
CA GLU A 188 -44.35 14.25 -14.24
C GLU A 188 -43.28 14.72 -15.22
N THR A 189 -42.46 15.68 -14.80
CA THR A 189 -41.14 15.82 -15.39
C THR A 189 -40.37 14.59 -14.92
N ASP A 190 -39.99 13.76 -15.88
CA ASP A 190 -39.26 12.50 -15.72
C ASP A 190 -37.94 12.75 -14.94
N TRP A 191 -38.01 12.73 -13.61
CA TRP A 191 -36.88 13.00 -12.74
C TRP A 191 -36.01 11.75 -12.68
N ASN A 192 -34.90 11.77 -13.42
CA ASN A 192 -33.95 10.67 -13.40
C ASN A 192 -32.95 10.83 -12.24
N CYS A 193 -33.10 9.99 -11.21
CA CYS A 193 -32.18 9.94 -10.06
C CYS A 193 -30.73 9.67 -10.50
N GLU A 194 -30.49 8.87 -11.56
CA GLU A 194 -29.15 8.53 -12.02
C GLU A 194 -28.42 9.75 -12.59
N THR A 195 -29.10 10.61 -13.35
CA THR A 195 -28.50 11.85 -13.89
C THR A 195 -28.13 12.83 -12.78
N ALA A 196 -28.97 12.95 -11.75
CA ALA A 196 -28.70 13.80 -10.59
C ALA A 196 -27.54 13.26 -9.72
N LEU A 197 -27.43 11.94 -9.59
CA LEU A 197 -26.35 11.28 -8.86
C LEU A 197 -25.01 11.28 -9.63
N MET A 198 -25.02 11.20 -10.96
CA MET A 198 -23.79 11.38 -11.74
C MET A 198 -23.27 12.81 -11.65
N ALA A 199 -24.15 13.82 -11.67
CA ALA A 199 -23.76 15.21 -11.38
C ALA A 199 -23.22 15.37 -9.94
N TYR A 200 -23.72 14.56 -8.99
CA TYR A 200 -23.26 14.53 -7.60
C TYR A 200 -21.90 13.85 -7.43
N GLU A 201 -21.62 12.75 -8.14
CA GLU A 201 -20.33 12.04 -8.14
C GLU A 201 -19.23 12.83 -8.88
N ASP A 202 -19.56 13.58 -9.94
CA ASP A 202 -18.62 14.41 -10.72
C ASP A 202 -18.27 15.75 -10.05
N TYR A 203 -19.05 16.21 -9.06
CA TYR A 203 -18.86 17.49 -8.37
C TYR A 203 -18.89 17.33 -6.83
N VAL A 204 -17.76 16.94 -6.24
CA VAL A 204 -17.50 17.20 -4.80
C VAL A 204 -17.15 18.70 -4.63
N SER A 205 -18.10 19.57 -4.95
CA SER A 205 -18.05 21.00 -4.65
C SER A 205 -19.42 21.46 -4.17
N ALA A 206 -19.41 22.37 -3.20
CA ALA A 206 -20.54 22.86 -2.42
C ALA A 206 -21.72 23.48 -3.21
N GLY A 207 -21.74 23.41 -4.54
CA GLY A 207 -22.78 24.00 -5.39
C GLY A 207 -24.09 23.21 -5.47
N VAL A 208 -24.06 21.87 -5.35
CA VAL A 208 -25.30 21.04 -5.35
C VAL A 208 -26.06 21.14 -4.01
N VAL A 209 -25.40 21.68 -2.98
CA VAL A 209 -26.00 21.97 -1.67
C VAL A 209 -27.09 23.03 -1.83
N ASP A 210 -26.87 24.05 -2.67
CA ASP A 210 -27.90 25.04 -2.98
C ASP A 210 -29.06 24.42 -3.78
N ASP A 211 -28.83 23.51 -4.74
CA ASP A 211 -29.93 22.90 -5.51
C ASP A 211 -30.81 21.94 -4.68
N LEU A 212 -30.24 21.17 -3.74
CA LEU A 212 -31.01 20.32 -2.82
C LEU A 212 -31.67 21.12 -1.68
N LEU A 213 -31.05 22.21 -1.23
CA LEU A 213 -31.64 23.17 -0.28
C LEU A 213 -32.77 24.00 -0.92
N ASP A 214 -32.58 24.45 -2.17
CA ASP A 214 -33.58 25.17 -2.96
C ASP A 214 -34.74 24.25 -3.36
N LEU A 215 -34.48 22.95 -3.56
CA LEU A 215 -35.53 21.94 -3.68
C LEU A 215 -36.35 21.84 -2.38
N LEU A 216 -35.72 21.86 -1.21
CA LEU A 216 -36.42 21.86 0.07
C LEU A 216 -37.12 23.20 0.39
N ALA A 217 -36.67 24.31 -0.21
CA ALA A 217 -37.18 25.66 0.08
C ALA A 217 -38.19 26.22 -0.94
N GLY A 218 -38.31 25.65 -2.15
CA GLY A 218 -38.86 26.39 -3.31
C GLY A 218 -40.20 25.96 -3.94
N SER A 219 -40.79 24.79 -3.64
CA SER A 219 -42.11 24.41 -4.19
C SER A 219 -42.72 23.27 -3.40
N SER A 220 -44.06 23.25 -3.24
CA SER A 220 -44.87 22.22 -2.54
C SER A 220 -44.01 21.20 -1.80
N GLU A 221 -43.73 21.46 -0.52
CA GLU A 221 -42.75 20.75 0.33
C GLU A 221 -42.89 19.21 0.24
N GLN A 222 -44.11 18.72 -0.01
CA GLN A 222 -44.40 17.31 -0.26
C GLN A 222 -43.73 16.71 -1.51
N LYS A 223 -43.59 17.47 -2.61
CA LYS A 223 -42.89 17.02 -3.82
C LYS A 223 -41.39 16.88 -3.57
N SER A 224 -40.81 17.73 -2.73
CA SER A 224 -39.39 17.71 -2.40
C SER A 224 -39.03 16.59 -1.43
N LEU A 225 -39.91 16.30 -0.47
CA LEU A 225 -39.75 15.15 0.44
C LEU A 225 -39.84 13.82 -0.32
N LYS A 226 -40.77 13.68 -1.27
CA LYS A 226 -40.85 12.51 -2.16
C LYS A 226 -39.57 12.31 -2.98
N LYS A 227 -38.99 13.39 -3.51
CA LYS A 227 -37.70 13.34 -4.22
C LYS A 227 -36.57 12.86 -3.29
N TYR A 228 -36.46 13.42 -2.08
CA TYR A 228 -35.47 13.02 -1.09
C TYR A 228 -35.54 11.52 -0.76
N VAL A 229 -36.76 11.01 -0.49
CA VAL A 229 -36.97 9.57 -0.25
C VAL A 229 -36.54 8.76 -1.47
N SER A 230 -36.96 9.14 -2.68
CA SER A 230 -36.61 8.40 -3.91
C SER A 230 -35.09 8.32 -4.16
N ILE A 231 -34.36 9.40 -3.86
CA ILE A 231 -32.89 9.42 -3.95
C ILE A 231 -32.30 8.47 -2.91
N GLY A 232 -32.74 8.59 -1.65
CA GLY A 232 -32.31 7.72 -0.55
C GLY A 232 -32.56 6.24 -0.81
N GLU A 233 -33.70 5.88 -1.39
CA GLU A 233 -34.03 4.49 -1.77
C GLU A 233 -33.15 3.98 -2.90
N HIS A 234 -32.91 4.80 -3.93
CA HIS A 234 -32.05 4.42 -5.05
C HIS A 234 -30.61 4.13 -4.58
N VAL A 235 -30.00 5.04 -3.82
CA VAL A 235 -28.62 4.86 -3.34
C VAL A 235 -28.53 3.70 -2.34
N TYR A 236 -29.54 3.54 -1.47
CA TYR A 236 -29.61 2.41 -0.55
C TYR A 236 -29.66 1.07 -1.27
N ASN A 237 -30.46 0.94 -2.34
CA ASN A 237 -30.56 -0.32 -3.08
C ASN A 237 -29.20 -0.69 -3.71
N LYS A 238 -28.52 0.28 -4.36
CA LYS A 238 -27.17 0.08 -4.93
C LYS A 238 -26.15 -0.33 -3.84
N ALA A 239 -26.14 0.36 -2.70
CA ALA A 239 -25.25 0.04 -1.60
C ALA A 239 -25.59 -1.31 -0.94
N SER A 240 -26.87 -1.65 -0.81
CA SER A 240 -27.31 -2.92 -0.22
C SER A 240 -26.94 -4.12 -1.11
N GLU A 241 -27.01 -3.97 -2.43
CA GLU A 241 -26.54 -5.01 -3.36
C GLU A 241 -25.03 -5.25 -3.25
N LEU A 242 -24.25 -4.18 -3.05
CA LEU A 242 -22.81 -4.30 -2.84
C LEU A 242 -22.49 -4.86 -1.45
N GLU A 243 -23.21 -4.44 -0.41
CA GLU A 243 -23.10 -4.97 0.96
C GLU A 243 -23.25 -6.49 0.96
N ALA A 244 -24.29 -7.01 0.30
CA ALA A 244 -24.55 -8.44 0.22
C ALA A 244 -23.39 -9.23 -0.40
N LYS A 245 -22.65 -8.61 -1.35
CA LYS A 245 -21.47 -9.22 -1.99
C LYS A 245 -20.24 -9.20 -1.10
N ILE A 246 -20.07 -8.17 -0.26
CA ILE A 246 -18.87 -8.00 0.57
C ILE A 246 -19.02 -8.50 2.01
N HIS A 247 -20.26 -8.72 2.47
CA HIS A 247 -20.58 -9.10 3.84
C HIS A 247 -19.79 -10.33 4.32
N CYS A 248 -19.60 -11.32 3.44
CA CYS A 248 -18.86 -12.52 3.77
C CYS A 248 -17.37 -12.25 4.06
N PHE A 249 -16.77 -11.25 3.43
CA PHE A 249 -15.39 -10.84 3.69
C PHE A 249 -15.31 -10.03 4.97
N GLU A 250 -16.19 -9.04 5.13
CA GLU A 250 -16.21 -8.14 6.28
C GLU A 250 -16.47 -8.88 7.60
N SER A 251 -17.41 -9.82 7.61
CA SER A 251 -17.72 -10.63 8.81
C SER A 251 -16.57 -11.53 9.27
N ARG A 252 -15.62 -11.85 8.39
CA ARG A 252 -14.44 -12.67 8.70
C ARG A 252 -13.26 -11.83 9.19
N ILE A 253 -13.27 -10.50 9.03
CA ILE A 253 -12.25 -9.60 9.55
C ILE A 253 -12.52 -9.35 11.03
N LYS A 254 -11.64 -9.83 11.90
CA LYS A 254 -11.76 -9.64 13.35
C LYS A 254 -10.91 -8.48 13.86
N ARG A 255 -9.74 -8.26 13.25
CA ARG A 255 -8.77 -7.26 13.66
C ARG A 255 -8.66 -6.16 12.62
N HIS A 256 -9.05 -4.95 13.04
CA HIS A 256 -9.10 -3.75 12.19
C HIS A 256 -7.92 -2.79 12.44
N PHE A 257 -7.07 -3.10 13.41
CA PHE A 257 -5.97 -2.27 13.87
C PHE A 257 -4.64 -3.03 13.79
N PHE A 258 -3.54 -2.28 13.78
CA PHE A 258 -2.20 -2.85 13.78
C PHE A 258 -1.84 -3.47 15.14
N HIS A 259 -1.25 -4.66 15.12
CA HIS A 259 -0.58 -5.26 16.26
C HIS A 259 0.58 -6.13 15.78
N VAL A 260 1.64 -6.25 16.59
CA VAL A 260 2.81 -7.10 16.28
C VAL A 260 2.54 -8.60 16.30
N VAL A 261 1.37 -9.01 16.78
CA VAL A 261 1.00 -10.43 16.85
C VAL A 261 0.54 -10.83 15.45
N PRO A 262 0.99 -11.98 14.93
CA PRO A 262 0.55 -12.45 13.63
C PRO A 262 -0.97 -12.55 13.53
N ILE A 263 -1.51 -12.19 12.37
CA ILE A 263 -2.88 -12.50 11.96
C ILE A 263 -2.96 -14.01 11.68
N ASP A 264 -4.11 -14.62 11.97
CA ASP A 264 -4.34 -16.01 11.59
C ASP A 264 -4.44 -16.18 10.06
N ASP A 265 -3.97 -17.32 9.57
CA ASP A 265 -3.92 -17.62 8.13
C ASP A 265 -5.30 -17.52 7.45
N LYS A 266 -6.40 -17.78 8.17
CA LYS A 266 -7.76 -17.67 7.59
C LYS A 266 -8.14 -16.22 7.35
N GLN A 267 -7.76 -15.30 8.23
CA GLN A 267 -7.95 -13.87 8.02
C GLN A 267 -7.04 -13.33 6.89
N LEU A 268 -5.79 -13.81 6.78
CA LEU A 268 -4.89 -13.44 5.66
C LEU A 268 -5.46 -13.90 4.31
N GLU A 269 -5.90 -15.15 4.23
CA GLU A 269 -6.57 -15.70 3.05
C GLU A 269 -7.84 -14.90 2.69
N ASN A 270 -8.64 -14.52 3.71
CA ASN A 270 -9.80 -13.67 3.50
C ASN A 270 -9.45 -12.30 2.90
N TRP A 271 -8.35 -11.68 3.34
CA TRP A 271 -7.87 -10.42 2.74
C TRP A 271 -7.49 -10.60 1.27
N HIS A 272 -6.77 -11.67 0.92
CA HIS A 272 -6.46 -11.94 -0.49
C HIS A 272 -7.72 -12.13 -1.34
N GLN A 273 -8.69 -12.91 -0.86
CA GLN A 273 -9.96 -13.12 -1.57
C GLN A 273 -10.77 -11.84 -1.71
N TYR A 274 -10.74 -10.97 -0.68
CA TYR A 274 -11.45 -9.70 -0.74
C TYR A 274 -10.77 -8.73 -1.74
N LEU A 275 -9.44 -8.65 -1.73
CA LEU A 275 -8.69 -7.85 -2.70
C LEU A 275 -8.88 -8.37 -4.13
N ASP A 276 -8.88 -9.69 -4.35
CA ASP A 276 -9.21 -10.32 -5.65
C ASP A 276 -10.59 -9.89 -6.15
N PHE A 277 -11.58 -9.84 -5.25
CA PHE A 277 -12.94 -9.42 -5.59
C PHE A 277 -12.98 -7.96 -6.02
N VAL A 278 -12.38 -7.05 -5.25
CA VAL A 278 -12.42 -5.60 -5.53
C VAL A 278 -11.59 -5.23 -6.76
N GLU A 279 -10.46 -5.89 -6.98
CA GLU A 279 -9.67 -5.73 -8.20
C GLU A 279 -10.46 -6.01 -9.47
N LYS A 280 -11.33 -7.03 -9.45
CA LYS A 280 -12.21 -7.39 -10.56
C LYS A 280 -13.34 -6.39 -10.80
N GLN A 281 -13.78 -5.65 -9.78
CA GLN A 281 -14.82 -4.62 -9.92
C GLN A 281 -14.30 -3.38 -10.65
N GLY A 282 -13.00 -3.07 -10.52
CA GLY A 282 -12.34 -2.04 -11.32
C GLY A 282 -12.41 -0.60 -10.79
N ASP A 283 -13.19 -0.31 -9.73
CA ASP A 283 -13.18 1.01 -9.05
C ASP A 283 -11.80 1.27 -8.41
N PHE A 284 -11.01 2.14 -9.05
CA PHE A 284 -9.65 2.45 -8.61
C PHE A 284 -9.60 3.12 -7.23
N ASP A 285 -10.54 4.00 -6.94
CA ASP A 285 -10.60 4.71 -5.66
C ASP A 285 -10.91 3.74 -4.52
N TRP A 286 -11.88 2.83 -4.73
CA TRP A 286 -12.19 1.80 -3.75
C TRP A 286 -11.03 0.81 -3.56
N ILE A 287 -10.38 0.40 -4.65
CA ILE A 287 -9.18 -0.46 -4.59
C ILE A 287 -8.12 0.17 -3.69
N VAL A 288 -7.75 1.43 -3.93
CA VAL A 288 -6.74 2.13 -3.14
C VAL A 288 -7.14 2.17 -1.66
N LYS A 289 -8.37 2.60 -1.36
CA LYS A 289 -8.86 2.68 0.02
C LYS A 289 -8.88 1.31 0.73
N LEU A 290 -9.29 0.24 0.04
CA LEU A 290 -9.31 -1.10 0.62
C LEU A 290 -7.90 -1.64 0.87
N TYR A 291 -6.96 -1.38 -0.05
CA TYR A 291 -5.56 -1.74 0.14
C TYR A 291 -4.96 -1.03 1.35
N GLU A 292 -5.13 0.28 1.44
CA GLU A 292 -4.62 1.06 2.57
C GLU A 292 -5.22 0.60 3.91
N ARG A 293 -6.52 0.26 3.91
CA ARG A 293 -7.18 -0.37 5.07
C ARG A 293 -6.57 -1.74 5.41
N CYS A 294 -6.31 -2.59 4.42
CA CYS A 294 -5.70 -3.91 4.59
C CYS A 294 -4.28 -3.82 5.18
N LEU A 295 -3.51 -2.83 4.75
CA LEU A 295 -2.14 -2.59 5.20
C LEU A 295 -2.04 -2.15 6.66
N ILE A 296 -3.13 -1.72 7.30
CA ILE A 296 -3.12 -1.41 8.74
C ILE A 296 -2.92 -2.69 9.58
N PRO A 297 -3.83 -3.69 9.58
CA PRO A 297 -3.62 -4.91 10.34
C PRO A 297 -2.52 -5.80 9.73
N CYS A 298 -2.31 -5.75 8.40
CA CYS A 298 -1.37 -6.57 7.66
C CYS A 298 -0.03 -5.89 7.37
N ALA A 299 0.33 -4.81 8.08
CA ALA A 299 1.52 -4.01 7.79
C ALA A 299 2.82 -4.84 7.75
N ASN A 300 2.91 -5.89 8.56
CA ASN A 300 4.09 -6.75 8.68
C ASN A 300 4.19 -7.85 7.60
N TYR A 301 3.29 -7.86 6.62
CA TYR A 301 3.16 -8.89 5.59
C TYR A 301 3.54 -8.32 4.21
N PRO A 302 4.77 -8.57 3.73
CA PRO A 302 5.32 -8.00 2.50
C PRO A 302 4.48 -8.23 1.24
N GLU A 303 3.79 -9.37 1.17
CA GLU A 303 2.98 -9.79 0.03
C GLU A 303 1.86 -8.81 -0.30
N PHE A 304 1.24 -8.17 0.70
CA PHE A 304 0.19 -7.17 0.46
C PHE A 304 0.77 -5.87 -0.08
N TRP A 305 1.93 -5.43 0.41
CA TRP A 305 2.64 -4.26 -0.12
C TRP A 305 3.06 -4.46 -1.56
N ILE A 306 3.63 -5.63 -1.88
CA ILE A 306 4.08 -5.96 -3.23
C ILE A 306 2.89 -5.96 -4.19
N ARG A 307 1.81 -6.67 -3.83
CA ARG A 307 0.59 -6.73 -4.63
C ARG A 307 -0.03 -5.36 -4.86
N TYR A 308 -0.08 -4.52 -3.83
CA TYR A 308 -0.62 -3.15 -3.91
C TYR A 308 0.15 -2.29 -4.90
N VAL A 309 1.48 -2.25 -4.75
CA VAL A 309 2.36 -1.42 -5.59
C VAL A 309 2.29 -1.85 -7.05
N GLU A 310 2.39 -3.15 -7.33
CA GLU A 310 2.33 -3.67 -8.70
C GLU A 310 0.99 -3.37 -9.37
N LEU A 311 -0.12 -3.54 -8.63
CA LEU A 311 -1.46 -3.22 -9.13
C LEU A 311 -1.61 -1.73 -9.45
N VAL A 312 -1.26 -0.86 -8.50
CA VAL A 312 -1.41 0.58 -8.65
C VAL A 312 -0.52 1.11 -9.78
N GLU A 313 0.71 0.61 -9.89
CA GLU A 313 1.59 0.93 -11.01
C GLU A 313 0.99 0.50 -12.36
N SER A 314 0.43 -0.71 -12.43
CA SER A 314 -0.21 -1.22 -13.67
C SER A 314 -1.41 -0.37 -14.12
N LYS A 315 -2.08 0.30 -13.19
CA LYS A 315 -3.21 1.22 -13.45
C LYS A 315 -2.76 2.68 -13.64
N GLY A 316 -1.45 2.95 -13.68
CA GLY A 316 -0.89 4.29 -13.92
C GLY A 316 -0.73 5.16 -12.65
N GLY A 317 -1.04 4.64 -11.46
CA GLY A 317 -0.96 5.35 -10.17
C GLY A 317 0.46 5.48 -9.61
N ARG A 318 1.43 5.92 -10.42
CA ARG A 318 2.86 5.91 -10.08
C ARG A 318 3.19 6.60 -8.74
N GLU A 319 2.57 7.73 -8.46
CA GLU A 319 2.84 8.49 -7.22
C GLU A 319 2.37 7.74 -5.98
N ILE A 320 1.20 7.10 -6.06
CA ILE A 320 0.65 6.26 -4.99
C ILE A 320 1.56 5.05 -4.75
N ALA A 321 2.03 4.41 -5.82
CA ALA A 321 2.98 3.31 -5.75
C ALA A 321 4.31 3.71 -5.09
N ASP A 322 4.89 4.86 -5.47
CA ASP A 322 6.13 5.37 -4.86
C ASP A 322 5.93 5.69 -3.37
N PHE A 323 4.79 6.28 -3.01
CA PHE A 323 4.45 6.58 -1.62
C PHE A 323 4.29 5.31 -0.77
N ALA A 324 3.61 4.29 -1.30
CA ALA A 324 3.47 3.00 -0.63
C ALA A 324 4.84 2.31 -0.44
N LEU A 325 5.73 2.38 -1.44
CA LEU A 325 7.08 1.81 -1.35
C LEU A 325 7.96 2.49 -0.30
N ARG A 326 7.89 3.82 -0.17
CA ARG A 326 8.64 4.56 0.87
C ARG A 326 8.22 4.10 2.27
N ARG A 327 6.90 4.02 2.52
CA ARG A 327 6.37 3.52 3.80
C ARG A 327 6.77 2.07 4.06
N ALA A 328 6.70 1.21 3.05
CA ALA A 328 7.15 -0.18 3.17
C ALA A 328 8.65 -0.23 3.53
N ALA A 329 9.50 0.56 2.87
CA ALA A 329 10.93 0.58 3.18
C ALA A 329 11.24 1.03 4.61
N GLU A 330 10.47 1.98 5.15
CA GLU A 330 10.59 2.44 6.54
C GLU A 330 10.12 1.38 7.56
N LEU A 331 9.03 0.67 7.26
CA LEU A 331 8.49 -0.41 8.10
C LEU A 331 9.37 -1.67 8.11
N PHE A 332 10.06 -1.94 7.00
CA PHE A 332 10.94 -3.11 6.82
C PHE A 332 12.41 -2.70 6.70
N PRO A 333 13.01 -2.07 7.73
CA PRO A 333 14.34 -1.48 7.63
C PRO A 333 15.45 -2.53 7.46
N LYS A 334 15.25 -3.77 7.92
CA LYS A 334 16.22 -4.88 7.80
C LYS A 334 15.49 -6.23 7.65
N GLY A 335 15.79 -6.99 6.59
CA GLY A 335 15.50 -8.44 6.53
C GLY A 335 14.51 -8.92 5.46
N VAL A 336 13.59 -8.07 4.96
CA VAL A 336 12.65 -8.49 3.91
C VAL A 336 13.22 -8.14 2.53
N HIS A 337 14.06 -9.03 2.01
CA HIS A 337 14.69 -8.89 0.69
C HIS A 337 13.70 -8.57 -0.43
N ALA A 338 12.48 -9.10 -0.38
CA ALA A 338 11.47 -8.92 -1.42
C ALA A 338 11.06 -7.44 -1.62
N ILE A 339 10.84 -6.69 -0.53
CA ILE A 339 10.42 -5.27 -0.61
C ILE A 339 11.56 -4.41 -1.13
N HIS A 340 12.78 -4.62 -0.64
CA HIS A 340 13.97 -3.90 -1.12
C HIS A 340 14.24 -4.19 -2.61
N VAL A 341 13.94 -5.40 -3.09
CA VAL A 341 13.98 -5.75 -4.52
C VAL A 341 12.92 -4.99 -5.30
N LEU A 342 11.70 -4.92 -4.80
CA LEU A 342 10.62 -4.19 -5.45
C LEU A 342 10.94 -2.69 -5.52
N CYS A 343 11.38 -2.06 -4.42
CA CYS A 343 11.80 -0.66 -4.40
C CYS A 343 12.87 -0.36 -5.44
N ALA A 344 13.93 -1.18 -5.50
CA ALA A 344 15.02 -0.99 -6.45
C ALA A 344 14.53 -1.09 -7.91
N ARG A 345 13.66 -2.07 -8.23
CA ARG A 345 13.09 -2.24 -9.57
C ARG A 345 12.20 -1.07 -9.96
N PHE A 346 11.33 -0.63 -9.06
CA PHE A 346 10.46 0.52 -9.29
C PHE A 346 11.27 1.79 -9.56
N LYS A 347 12.29 2.06 -8.74
CA LYS A 347 13.20 3.21 -8.94
C LYS A 347 13.97 3.13 -10.26
N GLU A 348 14.38 1.93 -10.67
CA GLU A 348 15.00 1.70 -11.98
C GLU A 348 14.03 2.02 -13.13
N GLN A 349 12.77 1.60 -13.04
CA GLN A 349 11.74 1.86 -14.07
C GLN A 349 11.45 3.36 -14.23
N ILE A 350 11.45 4.13 -13.14
CA ILE A 350 11.26 5.60 -13.19
C ILE A 350 12.56 6.36 -13.52
N ARG A 351 13.66 5.65 -13.81
CA ARG A 351 15.01 6.20 -14.09
C ARG A 351 15.66 6.94 -12.92
N ASP A 352 15.21 6.71 -11.69
CA ASP A 352 15.91 7.15 -10.48
C ASP A 352 17.01 6.13 -10.13
N ILE A 353 18.12 6.21 -10.87
CA ILE A 353 19.25 5.28 -10.73
C ILE A 353 19.88 5.42 -9.34
N SER A 354 19.98 6.65 -8.82
CA SER A 354 20.47 6.94 -7.47
C SER A 354 19.63 6.26 -6.39
N GLY A 355 18.30 6.43 -6.45
CA GLY A 355 17.37 5.81 -5.51
C GLY A 355 17.39 4.29 -5.61
N ALA A 356 17.42 3.75 -6.83
CA ALA A 356 17.51 2.30 -7.04
C ALA A 356 18.77 1.70 -6.39
N ARG A 357 19.93 2.36 -6.54
CA ARG A 357 21.19 1.94 -5.89
C ARG A 357 21.12 2.03 -4.36
N ALA A 358 20.41 3.02 -3.81
CA ALA A 358 20.26 3.17 -2.36
C ALA A 358 19.47 2.02 -1.71
N PHE A 359 18.52 1.41 -2.43
CA PHE A 359 17.73 0.26 -1.96
C PHE A 359 18.38 -1.10 -2.23
N LEU A 360 19.42 -1.16 -3.07
CA LEU A 360 20.27 -2.33 -3.14
C LEU A 360 21.10 -2.33 -1.84
N PRO A 361 21.00 -3.37 -0.98
CA PRO A 361 21.63 -3.36 0.32
C PRO A 361 23.08 -2.93 0.22
N GLN A 362 23.48 -1.90 0.97
CA GLN A 362 24.89 -1.69 1.29
C GLN A 362 25.36 -2.97 1.96
N CYS A 363 26.22 -3.72 1.28
CA CYS A 363 26.59 -5.10 1.57
C CYS A 363 26.67 -5.43 3.08
N GLY A 364 25.56 -5.91 3.66
CA GLY A 364 25.52 -6.61 4.92
C GLY A 364 26.02 -8.04 4.71
N VAL A 365 27.00 -8.44 5.51
CA VAL A 365 27.92 -9.58 5.25
C VAL A 365 27.39 -10.88 5.86
N ASP A 366 26.19 -10.85 6.43
CA ASP A 366 25.76 -11.83 7.44
C ASP A 366 25.33 -13.16 6.83
N LEU A 367 24.83 -13.18 5.60
CA LEU A 367 24.52 -14.41 4.85
C LEU A 367 25.19 -14.44 3.47
N ALA A 368 25.94 -15.50 3.21
CA ALA A 368 26.68 -15.73 1.96
C ALA A 368 25.79 -15.73 0.71
N SER A 369 24.55 -16.23 0.84
CA SER A 369 23.55 -16.28 -0.23
C SER A 369 23.06 -14.89 -0.63
N ASP A 370 22.76 -14.05 0.37
CA ASP A 370 22.20 -12.71 0.17
C ASP A 370 23.20 -11.79 -0.51
N PHE A 371 24.47 -11.84 -0.09
CA PHE A 371 25.56 -11.12 -0.73
C PHE A 371 25.67 -11.46 -2.22
N LEU A 372 25.63 -12.75 -2.57
CA LEU A 372 25.78 -13.21 -3.95
C LEU A 372 24.57 -12.82 -4.81
N HIS A 373 23.35 -12.91 -4.26
CA HIS A 373 22.13 -12.44 -4.92
C HIS A 373 22.15 -10.93 -5.18
N ASN A 374 22.63 -10.14 -4.20
CA ASN A 374 22.75 -8.68 -4.33
C ASN A 374 23.72 -8.27 -5.43
N VAL A 375 24.94 -8.82 -5.45
CA VAL A 375 25.93 -8.56 -6.51
C VAL A 375 25.36 -8.89 -7.89
N THR A 376 24.65 -10.01 -8.02
CA THR A 376 24.04 -10.42 -9.29
C THR A 376 22.94 -9.45 -9.73
N ARG A 377 22.13 -8.97 -8.78
CA ARG A 377 21.04 -8.03 -9.04
C ARG A 377 21.56 -6.67 -9.46
N GLU A 378 22.54 -6.13 -8.75
CA GLU A 378 23.17 -4.83 -9.04
C GLU A 378 23.85 -4.85 -10.42
N ALA A 379 24.63 -5.89 -10.72
CA ALA A 379 25.26 -6.02 -12.03
C ALA A 379 24.22 -6.18 -13.16
N ASN A 380 23.12 -6.91 -12.92
CA ASN A 380 22.05 -7.03 -13.92
C ASN A 380 21.27 -5.73 -14.11
N MET A 381 21.14 -4.90 -13.07
CA MET A 381 20.55 -3.56 -13.16
C MET A 381 21.43 -2.65 -14.01
N GLU A 382 22.73 -2.53 -13.70
CA GLU A 382 23.66 -1.73 -14.52
C GLU A 382 23.69 -2.19 -15.98
N ARG A 383 23.60 -3.51 -16.21
CA ARG A 383 23.45 -4.06 -17.56
C ARG A 383 22.16 -3.59 -18.25
N ARG A 384 21.01 -3.58 -17.57
CA ARG A 384 19.73 -3.10 -18.15
C ARG A 384 19.76 -1.60 -18.45
N LEU A 385 20.53 -0.84 -17.69
CA LEU A 385 20.77 0.59 -17.92
C LEU A 385 21.81 0.86 -19.03
N GLY A 386 22.45 -0.17 -19.58
CA GLY A 386 23.48 -0.06 -20.62
C GLY A 386 24.92 0.14 -20.11
N ASN A 387 25.14 0.18 -18.80
CA ASN A 387 26.44 0.40 -18.17
C ASN A 387 27.19 -0.94 -17.96
N VAL A 388 27.66 -1.56 -19.05
CA VAL A 388 28.32 -2.88 -19.00
C VAL A 388 29.63 -2.86 -18.19
N GLU A 389 30.38 -1.76 -18.26
CA GLU A 389 31.62 -1.57 -17.52
C GLU A 389 31.34 -1.50 -16.01
N ALA A 390 30.33 -0.74 -15.60
CA ALA A 390 29.92 -0.65 -14.21
C ALA A 390 29.43 -2.00 -13.67
N ALA A 391 28.66 -2.75 -14.46
CA ALA A 391 28.22 -4.10 -14.13
C ALA A 391 29.40 -5.07 -13.91
N SER A 392 30.46 -4.94 -14.70
CA SER A 392 31.68 -5.74 -14.54
C SER A 392 32.46 -5.34 -13.29
N MET A 393 32.56 -4.03 -13.03
CA MET A 393 33.22 -3.46 -11.85
C MET A 393 32.58 -3.95 -10.53
N ILE A 394 31.26 -4.12 -10.51
CA ILE A 394 30.53 -4.68 -9.35
C ILE A 394 31.02 -6.09 -9.01
N TYR A 395 31.17 -6.97 -10.01
CA TYR A 395 31.72 -8.32 -9.79
C TYR A 395 33.18 -8.27 -9.34
N GLU A 396 34.00 -7.40 -9.94
CA GLU A 396 35.42 -7.27 -9.57
C GLU A 396 35.60 -6.78 -8.13
N ASN A 397 34.82 -5.77 -7.71
CA ASN A 397 34.80 -5.27 -6.34
C ASN A 397 34.31 -6.33 -5.35
N ALA A 398 33.25 -7.07 -5.69
CA ALA A 398 32.75 -8.16 -4.86
C ALA A 398 33.78 -9.29 -4.69
N ILE A 399 34.51 -9.63 -5.75
CA ILE A 399 35.60 -10.60 -5.72
C ILE A 399 36.74 -10.09 -4.82
N LYS A 400 37.13 -8.83 -4.94
CA LYS A 400 38.15 -8.21 -4.09
C LYS A 400 37.76 -8.29 -2.61
N MET A 401 36.55 -7.86 -2.27
CA MET A 401 36.04 -7.93 -0.90
C MET A 401 35.97 -9.37 -0.36
N ALA A 402 35.56 -10.34 -1.19
CA ALA A 402 35.50 -11.75 -0.77
C ALA A 402 36.90 -12.35 -0.54
N LYS A 403 37.91 -11.91 -1.30
CA LYS A 403 39.32 -12.28 -1.07
C LYS A 403 39.83 -11.70 0.24
N ASP A 404 39.61 -10.41 0.47
CA ASP A 404 40.05 -9.71 1.68
C ASP A 404 39.47 -10.34 2.94
N LYS A 405 38.21 -10.80 2.88
CA LYS A 405 37.51 -11.50 3.98
C LYS A 405 37.69 -13.02 4.00
N GLN A 406 38.53 -13.57 3.12
CA GLN A 406 38.82 -15.01 3.00
C GLN A 406 37.58 -15.93 2.89
N LYS A 407 36.49 -15.45 2.28
CA LYS A 407 35.25 -16.23 2.11
C LYS A 407 35.30 -17.12 0.86
N MET A 408 35.97 -18.27 0.97
CA MET A 408 36.32 -19.14 -0.16
C MET A 408 35.11 -19.66 -0.96
N GLU A 409 34.01 -20.04 -0.29
CA GLU A 409 32.81 -20.56 -0.96
C GLU A 409 32.08 -19.50 -1.79
N ILE A 410 32.00 -18.27 -1.28
CA ILE A 410 31.42 -17.13 -1.98
C ILE A 410 32.28 -16.76 -3.18
N LEU A 411 33.60 -16.78 -3.01
CA LEU A 411 34.56 -16.40 -4.03
C LEU A 411 34.43 -17.31 -5.27
N ALA A 412 34.30 -18.62 -5.08
CA ALA A 412 34.05 -19.54 -6.19
C ALA A 412 32.75 -19.21 -6.94
N ALA A 413 31.67 -18.95 -6.20
CA ALA A 413 30.38 -18.62 -6.78
C ALA A 413 30.38 -17.29 -7.54
N LEU A 414 31.12 -16.28 -7.06
CA LEU A 414 31.30 -15.00 -7.75
C LEU A 414 32.01 -15.16 -9.09
N TYR A 415 33.12 -15.90 -9.15
CA TYR A 415 33.83 -16.17 -10.40
C TYR A 415 32.94 -16.88 -11.42
N ILE A 416 32.13 -17.84 -10.97
CA ILE A 416 31.16 -18.54 -11.82
C ILE A 416 30.11 -17.58 -12.38
N ARG A 417 29.51 -16.75 -11.51
CA ARG A 417 28.47 -15.79 -11.93
C ARG A 417 29.03 -14.70 -12.84
N PHE A 418 30.23 -14.20 -12.57
CA PHE A 418 30.89 -13.20 -13.40
C PHE A 418 31.26 -13.75 -14.78
N SER A 419 31.75 -14.99 -14.86
CA SER A 419 32.01 -15.66 -16.13
C SER A 419 30.73 -15.80 -16.97
N LYS A 420 29.64 -16.27 -16.35
CA LYS A 420 28.32 -16.38 -17.02
C LYS A 420 27.81 -15.02 -17.49
N PHE A 421 27.89 -14.00 -16.64
CA PHE A 421 27.51 -12.64 -16.97
C PHE A 421 28.28 -12.11 -18.19
N THR A 422 29.61 -12.23 -18.16
CA THR A 422 30.50 -11.78 -19.23
C THR A 422 30.17 -12.45 -20.56
N TYR A 423 29.93 -13.77 -20.54
CA TYR A 423 29.52 -14.50 -21.73
C TYR A 423 28.18 -14.02 -22.29
N VAL A 424 27.19 -13.81 -21.43
CA VAL A 424 25.85 -13.35 -21.84
C VAL A 424 25.89 -11.94 -22.43
N VAL A 425 26.70 -11.04 -21.88
CA VAL A 425 26.74 -9.64 -22.31
C VAL A 425 27.60 -9.44 -23.57
N SER A 426 28.77 -10.07 -23.63
CA SER A 426 29.74 -9.84 -24.71
C SER A 426 29.67 -10.88 -25.84
N GLY A 427 29.04 -12.03 -25.61
CA GLY A 427 29.14 -13.21 -26.49
C GLY A 427 30.54 -13.83 -26.55
N ASN A 428 31.52 -13.28 -25.83
CA ASN A 428 32.92 -13.68 -25.91
C ASN A 428 33.23 -14.85 -24.95
N ALA A 429 33.34 -16.05 -25.52
CA ALA A 429 33.67 -17.26 -24.77
C ALA A 429 35.13 -17.29 -24.24
N GLU A 430 36.04 -16.50 -24.81
CA GLU A 430 37.42 -16.41 -24.34
C GLU A 430 37.50 -15.58 -23.08
N ALA A 431 36.94 -14.37 -23.09
CA ALA A 431 36.87 -13.51 -21.91
C ALA A 431 36.19 -14.20 -20.72
N ALA A 432 35.09 -14.92 -20.96
CA ALA A 432 34.39 -15.66 -19.91
C ALA A 432 35.23 -16.80 -19.31
N ARG A 433 36.08 -17.46 -20.11
CA ARG A 433 36.99 -18.52 -19.63
C ARG A 433 38.17 -17.95 -18.86
N ASP A 434 38.71 -16.82 -19.27
CA ASP A 434 39.82 -16.18 -18.56
C ASP A 434 39.42 -15.84 -17.12
N ILE A 435 38.17 -15.45 -16.88
CA ILE A 435 37.61 -15.24 -15.54
C ILE A 435 37.61 -16.55 -14.72
N LEU A 436 37.20 -17.68 -15.32
CA LEU A 436 37.22 -18.98 -14.64
C LEU A 436 38.66 -19.44 -14.35
N ILE A 437 39.59 -19.23 -15.28
CA ILE A 437 41.02 -19.54 -15.08
C ILE A 437 41.59 -18.71 -13.92
N LYS A 438 41.28 -17.41 -13.85
CA LYS A 438 41.65 -16.56 -12.71
C LYS A 438 41.09 -17.12 -11.39
N GLY A 439 39.83 -17.59 -11.39
CA GLY A 439 39.22 -18.24 -10.24
C GLY A 439 39.91 -19.54 -9.82
N ILE A 440 40.25 -20.41 -10.78
CA ILE A 440 40.94 -21.70 -10.53
C ILE A 440 42.36 -21.48 -10.01
N LYS A 441 43.09 -20.49 -10.54
CA LYS A 441 44.43 -20.14 -10.03
C LYS A 441 44.41 -19.76 -8.55
N TYR A 442 43.33 -19.11 -8.10
CA TYR A 442 43.17 -18.72 -6.71
C TYR A 442 42.58 -19.85 -5.85
N LEU A 443 41.68 -20.68 -6.41
CA LEU A 443 40.99 -21.78 -5.72
C LEU A 443 41.20 -23.11 -6.47
N PRO A 444 42.42 -23.69 -6.45
CA PRO A 444 42.76 -24.84 -7.29
C PRO A 444 42.02 -26.13 -6.92
N GLN A 445 41.52 -26.25 -5.68
CA GLN A 445 40.80 -27.43 -5.21
C GLN A 445 39.27 -27.32 -5.35
N CYS A 446 38.76 -26.20 -5.88
CA CYS A 446 37.32 -25.96 -5.96
C CYS A 446 36.68 -26.74 -7.12
N LYS A 447 36.02 -27.86 -6.80
CA LYS A 447 35.36 -28.75 -7.77
C LYS A 447 34.29 -28.03 -8.62
N SER A 448 33.56 -27.07 -8.06
CA SER A 448 32.50 -26.36 -8.78
C SER A 448 33.04 -25.47 -9.90
N LEU A 449 34.14 -24.76 -9.66
CA LEU A 449 34.82 -23.94 -10.67
C LEU A 449 35.39 -24.80 -11.82
N ILE A 450 36.06 -25.89 -11.47
CA ILE A 450 36.63 -26.83 -12.45
C ILE A 450 35.52 -27.44 -13.30
N LYS A 451 34.43 -27.90 -12.68
CA LYS A 451 33.28 -28.48 -13.40
C LYS A 451 32.69 -27.50 -14.42
N ILE A 452 32.50 -26.23 -14.04
CA ILE A 452 31.93 -25.22 -14.93
C ILE A 452 32.91 -24.83 -16.05
N PHE A 453 34.20 -24.74 -15.76
CA PHE A 453 35.23 -24.55 -16.77
C PHE A 453 35.25 -25.67 -17.81
N LEU A 454 35.21 -26.93 -17.36
CA LEU A 454 35.14 -28.09 -18.26
C LEU A 454 33.88 -28.08 -19.12
N LEU A 455 32.72 -27.74 -18.54
CA LEU A 455 31.46 -27.59 -19.28
C LEU A 455 31.57 -26.51 -20.37
N ALA A 456 32.13 -25.34 -20.04
CA ALA A 456 32.33 -24.25 -20.99
C ALA A 456 33.27 -24.64 -22.15
N CYS A 457 34.30 -25.45 -21.86
CA CYS A 457 35.20 -26.00 -22.88
C CYS A 457 34.50 -27.07 -23.75
N ALA A 458 33.70 -27.96 -23.16
CA ALA A 458 32.99 -29.02 -23.86
C ALA A 458 31.95 -28.49 -24.85
N ILE A 459 31.19 -27.44 -24.49
CA ILE A 459 30.20 -26.81 -25.39
C ILE A 459 30.88 -26.28 -26.67
N ARG A 460 32.10 -25.74 -26.58
CA ARG A 460 32.86 -25.26 -27.74
C ARG A 460 33.36 -26.41 -28.61
N ILE A 461 33.75 -27.54 -28.01
CA ILE A 461 34.15 -28.75 -28.74
C ILE A 461 32.96 -29.28 -29.54
N VAL A 462 31.79 -29.42 -28.92
CA VAL A 462 30.57 -29.88 -29.61
C VAL A 462 30.16 -28.91 -30.74
N LYS A 463 30.16 -27.58 -30.49
CA LYS A 463 29.89 -26.59 -31.56
C LYS A 463 30.91 -26.65 -32.69
N LYS A 464 32.21 -26.81 -32.40
CA LYS A 464 33.24 -26.98 -33.43
C LYS A 464 33.03 -28.27 -34.22
N PHE A 465 32.78 -29.39 -33.55
CA PHE A 465 32.49 -30.66 -34.22
C PHE A 465 31.24 -30.57 -35.08
N GLN A 466 30.20 -29.86 -34.65
CA GLN A 466 28.97 -29.67 -35.42
C GLN A 466 29.19 -28.79 -36.64
N ILE A 467 30.02 -27.74 -36.54
CA ILE A 467 30.45 -26.92 -37.69
C ILE A 467 31.31 -27.75 -38.65
N TYR A 468 32.31 -28.48 -38.15
CA TYR A 468 33.14 -29.34 -39.00
C TYR A 468 32.31 -30.45 -39.65
N PHE A 469 31.34 -31.03 -38.94
CA PHE A 469 30.43 -32.03 -39.48
C PHE A 469 29.52 -31.44 -40.56
N TRP A 470 28.96 -30.23 -40.35
CA TRP A 470 28.17 -29.54 -41.36
C TRP A 470 29.02 -29.15 -42.58
N SER A 471 30.21 -28.59 -42.39
CA SER A 471 31.15 -28.25 -43.47
C SER A 471 31.64 -29.48 -44.23
N PHE A 472 31.82 -30.61 -43.53
CA PHE A 472 32.17 -31.89 -44.14
C PHE A 472 30.98 -32.50 -44.90
N TRP A 473 29.77 -32.39 -44.36
CA TRP A 473 28.55 -32.84 -45.01
C TRP A 473 28.25 -32.03 -46.27
N THR A 474 28.35 -30.70 -46.23
CA THR A 474 28.16 -29.83 -47.41
C THR A 474 29.27 -30.03 -48.45
N PHE A 475 30.50 -30.35 -48.03
CA PHE A 475 31.58 -30.74 -48.93
C PHE A 475 31.34 -32.11 -49.60
N LEU A 476 30.73 -33.07 -48.88
CA LEU A 476 30.42 -34.41 -49.41
C LEU A 476 29.10 -34.49 -50.20
N GLU A 477 28.17 -33.54 -50.01
CA GLU A 477 26.86 -33.52 -50.66
C GLU A 477 26.93 -33.62 -52.20
N PRO A 478 27.86 -32.94 -52.90
CA PRO A 478 28.03 -33.07 -54.34
C PRO A 478 28.55 -34.47 -54.75
N PHE A 479 29.46 -35.05 -53.97
CA PHE A 479 30.05 -36.37 -54.25
C PHE A 479 29.03 -37.51 -54.03
N MET A 480 28.15 -37.38 -53.03
CA MET A 480 27.05 -38.32 -52.78
C MET A 480 25.92 -38.23 -53.83
N LYS A 481 25.72 -37.06 -54.46
CA LYS A 481 24.81 -36.90 -55.61
C LYS A 481 25.40 -37.48 -56.91
N SER A 482 26.72 -37.44 -57.07
CA SER A 482 27.43 -38.02 -58.23
C SER A 482 27.42 -39.55 -58.23
N THR A 483 27.50 -40.21 -57.07
CA THR A 483 27.44 -41.68 -56.98
C THR A 483 26.05 -42.26 -57.20
N ARG A 484 24.97 -41.48 -57.02
CA ARG A 484 23.61 -41.90 -57.39
C ARG A 484 23.38 -41.97 -58.91
N HIS A 485 24.21 -41.32 -59.73
CA HIS A 485 24.13 -41.41 -61.20
C HIS A 485 25.00 -42.52 -61.79
N MET A 486 25.85 -43.18 -61.00
CA MET A 486 26.70 -44.30 -61.44
C MET A 486 26.18 -45.69 -61.05
N ILE A 487 24.99 -45.80 -60.44
CA ILE A 487 24.35 -47.09 -60.08
C ILE A 487 22.99 -47.28 -60.80
N VAL A 488 22.68 -46.43 -61.79
CA VAL A 488 21.53 -46.62 -62.72
C VAL A 488 21.95 -46.42 -64.18
N MET A 489 23.05 -47.05 -64.58
CA MET A 489 23.32 -47.39 -65.98
C MET A 489 23.84 -48.81 -66.08
#